data_AF-A0AAZ3P4Z9-F1
#
_entry.id   AF-A0AAZ3P4Z9-F1
#
_cell.length_a   1.000
_cell.length_b   1.000
_cell.length_c   1.000
_cell.angle_alpha   90.00
_cell.angle_beta   90.00
_cell.angle_gamma   90.00
#
_symmetry.space_group_name_H-M   'P 1'
#
loop_
_entity.id
_entity.type
_entity.pdbx_description
1 polymer ?
#
loop_
_entity_poly.entity_id
_entity_poly.type
_entity_poly.pdbx_seq_one_letter_code
_entity_poly.pdbx_strand_id
1 'polypeptide(L)'
;MSKSKHNSLDPQQQYGIDTVRLYILYTAPPEQDILWDVKRLSQVRNPLSPLLSRSGDVLQQPWPTSDPLYLETPDTLELVVWTNNKVYGTVLVPQQVAQDTEQVQALVLGSKLGQHLLGYRTIKKAILFHRTALINFLKEEQPLNPGC
;
A
#
# COMPACT_ATOMS: atom_id res chain seq x y z
N MET A 1 -30.60 -7.01 -11.05
CA MET A 1 -31.89 -7.52 -10.50
C MET A 1 -33.02 -7.12 -11.45
N SER A 2 -34.13 -7.88 -11.54
CA SER A 2 -35.28 -7.55 -12.41
C SER A 2 -36.61 -7.96 -11.77
N LYS A 3 -37.67 -7.17 -12.02
CA LYS A 3 -39.04 -7.50 -11.63
C LYS A 3 -39.51 -8.83 -12.23
N SER A 4 -39.15 -9.12 -13.48
CA SER A 4 -39.51 -10.39 -14.15
C SER A 4 -38.87 -11.62 -13.51
N LYS A 5 -37.70 -11.45 -12.87
CA LYS A 5 -36.97 -12.53 -12.19
C LYS A 5 -37.35 -12.67 -10.72
N HIS A 6 -38.31 -11.87 -10.22
CA HIS A 6 -38.76 -11.85 -8.81
C HIS A 6 -37.61 -11.79 -7.79
N ASN A 7 -36.46 -11.23 -8.17
CA ASN A 7 -35.25 -11.16 -7.35
C ASN A 7 -34.92 -9.72 -6.92
N SER A 8 -35.95 -8.88 -6.84
CA SER A 8 -35.84 -7.51 -6.35
C SER A 8 -35.95 -7.54 -4.84
N LEU A 9 -34.96 -6.99 -4.15
CA LEU A 9 -34.97 -6.85 -2.71
C LEU A 9 -35.42 -5.43 -2.35
N ASP A 10 -36.11 -5.28 -1.22
CA ASP A 10 -36.34 -3.99 -0.57
C ASP A 10 -35.36 -3.84 0.60
N PRO A 11 -34.20 -3.21 0.38
CA PRO A 11 -33.14 -3.15 1.37
C PRO A 11 -33.35 -2.06 2.43
N GLN A 12 -34.29 -1.13 2.21
CA GLN A 12 -34.47 0.05 3.07
C GLN A 12 -35.08 -0.33 4.44
N GLN A 13 -36.00 -1.31 4.45
CA GLN A 13 -36.73 -1.69 5.66
C GLN A 13 -35.88 -2.47 6.68
N GLN A 14 -34.76 -3.09 6.25
CA GLN A 14 -33.99 -4.00 7.10
C GLN A 14 -32.68 -3.41 7.67
N TYR A 15 -32.03 -2.49 6.95
CA TYR A 15 -30.68 -2.02 7.33
C TYR A 15 -30.50 -0.49 7.35
N GLY A 16 -31.53 0.28 6.97
CA GLY A 16 -31.46 1.74 6.87
C GLY A 16 -30.75 2.24 5.61
N ILE A 17 -31.03 3.49 5.23
CA ILE A 17 -30.62 4.06 3.93
C ILE A 17 -29.10 4.21 3.78
N ASP A 18 -28.38 4.58 4.85
CA ASP A 18 -26.94 4.81 4.79
C ASP A 18 -26.16 3.51 4.58
N THR A 19 -26.59 2.41 5.21
CA THR A 19 -25.98 1.08 5.03
C THR A 19 -26.09 0.62 3.58
N VAL A 20 -27.24 0.84 2.95
CA VAL A 20 -27.49 0.50 1.55
C VAL A 20 -26.63 1.35 0.62
N ARG A 21 -26.56 2.68 0.86
CA ARG A 21 -25.74 3.61 0.07
C ARG A 21 -24.25 3.27 0.17
N LEU A 22 -23.74 3.02 1.37
CA LEU A 22 -22.34 2.64 1.59
C LEU A 22 -21.99 1.31 0.91
N TYR A 23 -22.89 0.33 0.98
CA TYR A 23 -22.68 -0.96 0.30
C TYR A 23 -22.56 -0.78 -1.22
N ILE A 24 -23.47 -0.02 -1.84
CA ILE A 24 -23.41 0.23 -3.30
C ILE A 24 -22.10 0.93 -3.68
N LEU A 25 -21.70 1.97 -2.94
CA LEU A 25 -20.52 2.77 -3.27
C LEU A 25 -19.17 2.06 -3.00
N TYR A 26 -19.15 1.06 -2.12
CA TYR A 26 -17.90 0.43 -1.67
C TYR A 26 -17.66 -0.98 -2.23
N THR A 27 -18.70 -1.65 -2.74
CA THR A 27 -18.61 -3.06 -3.14
C THR A 27 -17.88 -3.32 -4.46
N ALA A 28 -17.93 -2.38 -5.40
CA ALA A 28 -17.19 -2.43 -6.64
C ALA A 28 -17.00 -1.01 -7.22
N PRO A 29 -16.06 -0.82 -8.18
CA PRO A 29 -16.05 0.38 -9.01
C PRO A 29 -17.42 0.65 -9.64
N PRO A 30 -17.81 1.92 -9.84
CA PRO A 30 -19.16 2.26 -10.27
C PRO A 30 -19.51 1.75 -11.68
N GLU A 31 -18.51 1.40 -12.49
CA GLU A 31 -18.69 0.84 -13.84
C GLU A 31 -18.91 -0.68 -13.85
N GLN A 32 -18.72 -1.37 -12.71
CA GLN A 32 -18.82 -2.83 -12.62
C GLN A 32 -20.15 -3.28 -12.03
N ASP A 33 -20.67 -4.40 -12.55
CA ASP A 33 -21.86 -5.03 -12.00
C ASP A 33 -21.60 -5.62 -10.61
N ILE A 34 -22.51 -5.35 -9.68
CA ILE A 34 -22.45 -5.87 -8.30
C ILE A 34 -23.47 -7.01 -8.13
N LEU A 35 -22.99 -8.13 -7.58
CA LEU A 35 -23.84 -9.18 -7.04
C LEU A 35 -24.29 -8.79 -5.62
N TRP A 36 -25.60 -8.73 -5.40
CA TRP A 36 -26.16 -8.30 -4.12
C TRP A 36 -26.06 -9.41 -3.05
N ASP A 37 -25.35 -9.15 -1.95
CA ASP A 37 -25.20 -10.09 -0.83
C ASP A 37 -25.57 -9.42 0.51
N VAL A 38 -26.70 -9.85 1.06
CA VAL A 38 -27.28 -9.33 2.30
C VAL A 38 -26.39 -9.60 3.52
N LYS A 39 -25.55 -10.65 3.51
CA LYS A 39 -24.65 -10.96 4.64
C LYS A 39 -23.52 -9.95 4.80
N ARG A 40 -23.20 -9.21 3.74
CA ARG A 40 -22.16 -8.16 3.77
C ARG A 40 -22.69 -6.84 4.31
N LEU A 41 -24.00 -6.59 4.22
CA LEU A 41 -24.64 -5.37 4.74
C LEU A 41 -24.50 -5.25 6.25
N SER A 42 -24.61 -6.35 7.00
CA SER A 42 -24.48 -6.32 8.47
C SER A 42 -23.07 -6.05 8.98
N GLN A 43 -22.06 -6.05 8.10
CA GLN A 43 -20.65 -5.84 8.45
C GLN A 43 -20.21 -4.38 8.26
N VAL A 44 -21.01 -3.56 7.58
CA VAL A 44 -20.70 -2.15 7.33
C VAL A 44 -21.14 -1.33 8.55
N ARG A 45 -20.16 -0.86 9.34
CA ARG A 45 -20.39 0.11 10.42
C ARG A 45 -20.01 1.50 9.94
N ASN A 46 -20.80 2.52 10.29
CA ASN A 46 -20.44 3.92 10.07
C ASN A 46 -19.35 4.34 11.08
N PRO A 47 -18.10 4.59 10.67
CA PRO A 47 -16.99 4.89 11.58
C PRO A 47 -17.01 6.33 12.12
N LEU A 48 -17.86 7.21 11.56
CA LEU A 48 -17.85 8.64 11.84
C LEU A 48 -18.77 9.07 12.99
N SER A 49 -19.56 8.14 13.54
CA SER A 49 -20.55 8.41 14.60
C SER A 49 -19.98 9.13 15.85
N PRO A 50 -18.78 8.79 16.39
CA PRO A 50 -18.28 9.43 17.61
C PRO A 50 -17.54 10.76 17.40
N LEU A 51 -17.06 11.04 16.18
CA LEU A 51 -16.09 12.12 15.91
C LEU A 51 -16.74 13.46 15.51
N LEU A 52 -18.01 13.44 15.11
CA LEU A 52 -18.74 14.63 14.63
C LEU A 52 -19.37 15.45 15.77
N SER A 53 -18.68 15.60 16.90
CA SER A 53 -19.11 16.44 18.03
C SER A 53 -18.87 17.95 17.81
N ARG A 54 -18.62 18.40 16.57
CA ARG A 54 -18.53 19.83 16.25
C ARG A 54 -19.94 20.39 16.07
N SER A 55 -20.24 21.49 16.77
CA SER A 55 -21.54 22.16 16.70
C SER A 55 -21.77 22.80 15.32
N GLY A 56 -22.85 22.44 14.63
CA GLY A 56 -23.28 23.02 13.35
C GLY A 56 -23.81 21.96 12.38
N ASP A 57 -24.76 22.33 11.50
CA ASP A 57 -25.26 21.45 10.44
C ASP A 57 -24.15 21.17 9.41
N VAL A 58 -23.92 19.90 9.07
CA VAL A 58 -22.96 19.46 8.05
C VAL A 58 -23.21 20.15 6.71
N LEU A 59 -24.47 20.43 6.36
CA LEU A 59 -24.83 21.09 5.11
C LEU A 59 -24.33 22.54 5.01
N GLN A 60 -23.98 23.15 6.13
CA GLN A 60 -23.47 24.53 6.21
C GLN A 60 -21.94 24.59 6.33
N GLN A 61 -21.27 23.44 6.38
CA GLN A 61 -19.81 23.38 6.48
C GLN A 61 -19.16 23.39 5.09
N PRO A 62 -18.04 24.11 4.90
CA PRO A 62 -17.29 24.03 3.65
C PRO A 62 -16.67 22.64 3.50
N TRP A 63 -16.49 22.19 2.24
CA TRP A 63 -15.78 20.95 1.97
C TRP A 63 -14.35 21.04 2.51
N PRO A 64 -13.80 19.97 3.13
CA PRO A 64 -12.45 19.99 3.67
C PRO A 64 -11.43 20.30 2.58
N THR A 65 -10.47 21.17 2.91
CA THR A 65 -9.34 21.52 2.04
C THR A 65 -8.13 20.69 2.44
N SER A 66 -7.37 20.19 1.46
CA SER A 66 -6.11 19.49 1.72
C SER A 66 -5.07 20.46 2.27
N ASP A 67 -4.44 20.10 3.38
CA ASP A 67 -3.32 20.86 3.94
C ASP A 67 -2.02 20.52 3.16
N PRO A 68 -1.36 21.51 2.52
CA PRO A 68 -0.13 21.29 1.76
C PRO A 68 1.00 20.64 2.55
N LEU A 69 1.07 20.85 3.87
CA LEU A 69 2.12 20.28 4.73
C LEU A 69 2.16 18.75 4.66
N TYR A 70 1.00 18.11 4.47
CA TYR A 70 0.88 16.65 4.39
C TYR A 70 0.95 16.12 2.96
N LEU A 71 1.08 17.00 1.97
CA LEU A 71 1.31 16.65 0.57
C LEU A 71 2.80 16.66 0.20
N GLU A 72 3.66 17.18 1.08
CA GLU A 72 5.11 17.16 0.92
C GLU A 72 5.60 15.69 0.95
N THR A 73 6.22 15.24 -0.14
CA THR A 73 6.87 13.93 -0.16
C THR A 73 8.10 14.00 0.73
N PRO A 74 8.29 13.05 1.67
CA PRO A 74 9.46 13.06 2.53
C PRO A 74 10.73 12.95 1.68
N ASP A 75 11.74 13.76 2.01
CA ASP A 75 13.02 13.79 1.31
C ASP A 75 13.75 12.44 1.32
N THR A 76 13.37 11.54 2.24
CA THR A 76 13.94 10.21 2.42
C THR A 76 12.90 9.13 2.26
N LEU A 77 13.24 8.09 1.52
CA LEU A 77 12.45 6.89 1.32
C LEU A 77 13.10 5.72 2.07
N GLU A 78 12.28 4.86 2.68
CA GLU A 78 12.72 3.57 3.19
C GLU A 78 12.89 2.58 2.03
N LEU A 79 14.14 2.35 1.63
CA LEU A 79 14.50 1.39 0.59
C LEU A 79 14.73 0.01 1.20
N VAL A 80 13.96 -0.98 0.77
CA VAL A 80 14.13 -2.38 1.18
C VAL A 80 15.30 -3.01 0.41
N VAL A 81 16.25 -3.60 1.12
CA VAL A 81 17.43 -4.25 0.55
C VAL A 81 17.23 -5.75 0.54
N TRP A 82 17.29 -6.34 -0.65
CA TRP A 82 17.22 -7.77 -0.89
C TRP A 82 18.58 -8.33 -1.31
N THR A 83 18.79 -9.59 -0.99
CA THR A 83 19.90 -10.40 -1.52
C THR A 83 19.41 -11.74 -2.01
N ASN A 84 19.69 -12.09 -3.26
CA ASN A 84 19.21 -13.34 -3.87
C ASN A 84 17.71 -13.59 -3.54
N ASN A 85 16.89 -12.54 -3.67
CA ASN A 85 15.44 -12.54 -3.38
C ASN A 85 15.03 -12.79 -1.93
N LYS A 86 15.92 -12.58 -0.96
CA LYS A 86 15.60 -12.61 0.47
C LYS A 86 15.74 -11.21 1.07
N VAL A 87 14.76 -10.82 1.88
CA VAL A 87 14.78 -9.54 2.62
C VAL A 87 15.96 -9.56 3.58
N TYR A 88 16.78 -8.51 3.54
CA TYR A 88 17.95 -8.37 4.41
C TYR A 88 17.80 -7.20 5.40
N GLY A 89 17.15 -6.11 4.99
CA GLY A 89 16.89 -4.96 5.85
C GLY A 89 16.37 -3.75 5.07
N THR A 90 16.33 -2.59 5.72
CA THR A 90 15.92 -1.32 5.13
C THR A 90 17.00 -0.25 5.30
N VAL A 91 17.14 0.61 4.30
CA VAL A 91 18.07 1.75 4.30
C VAL A 91 17.31 3.01 3.92
N LEU A 92 17.54 4.11 4.63
CA LEU A 92 17.00 5.42 4.26
C LEU A 92 17.79 5.98 3.08
N VAL A 93 17.10 6.29 1.97
CA VAL A 93 17.71 6.82 0.75
C VAL A 93 17.02 8.12 0.37
N PRO A 94 17.76 9.20 0.04
CA PRO A 94 17.15 10.42 -0.46
C PRO A 94 16.34 10.18 -1.73
N GLN A 95 15.15 10.77 -1.83
CA GLN A 95 14.24 10.61 -2.99
C GLN A 95 14.93 11.03 -4.31
N GLN A 96 15.79 12.05 -4.26
CA GLN A 96 16.58 12.53 -5.40
C GLN A 96 17.48 11.43 -5.99
N VAL A 97 17.97 10.54 -5.13
CA VAL A 97 18.91 9.47 -5.48
C VAL A 97 18.18 8.15 -5.75
N ALA A 98 16.94 8.00 -5.26
CA ALA A 98 16.17 6.76 -5.32
C ALA A 98 15.83 6.26 -6.73
N GLN A 99 16.07 7.05 -7.78
CA GLN A 99 15.92 6.65 -9.19
C GLN A 99 17.22 6.20 -9.85
N ASP A 100 18.38 6.48 -9.24
CA ASP A 100 19.69 6.15 -9.79
C ASP A 100 20.23 4.86 -9.16
N THR A 101 20.33 3.81 -9.97
CA THR A 101 20.80 2.50 -9.52
C THR A 101 22.22 2.54 -8.95
N GLU A 102 23.13 3.28 -9.56
CA GLU A 102 24.53 3.31 -9.14
C GLU A 102 24.70 4.06 -7.81
N GLN A 103 24.01 5.19 -7.67
CA GLN A 103 24.07 5.97 -6.45
C GLN A 103 23.35 5.27 -5.29
N VAL A 104 22.18 4.66 -5.51
CA VAL A 104 21.51 3.84 -4.50
C VAL A 104 22.41 2.67 -4.08
N GLN A 105 23.03 1.99 -5.04
CA GLN A 105 23.96 0.92 -4.75
C GLN A 105 25.12 1.42 -3.88
N ALA A 106 25.76 2.52 -4.23
CA ALA A 106 26.87 3.08 -3.45
C ALA A 106 26.47 3.44 -2.01
N LEU A 107 25.30 4.07 -1.84
CA LEU A 107 24.74 4.40 -0.53
C LEU A 107 24.46 3.16 0.32
N VAL A 108 23.82 2.15 -0.28
CA VAL A 108 23.50 0.91 0.42
C VAL A 108 24.78 0.16 0.81
N LEU A 109 25.79 0.10 -0.06
CA LEU A 109 27.08 -0.54 0.23
C LEU A 109 27.89 0.23 1.29
N GLY A 110 27.78 1.55 1.33
CA GLY A 110 28.40 2.38 2.37
C GLY A 110 27.73 2.28 3.74
N SER A 111 26.47 1.82 3.81
CA SER A 111 25.73 1.65 5.05
C SER A 111 26.25 0.48 5.91
N LYS A 112 25.89 0.46 7.20
CA LYS A 112 26.19 -0.68 8.09
C LYS A 112 25.65 -1.99 7.51
N LEU A 113 24.46 -1.97 6.91
CA LEU A 113 23.87 -3.13 6.23
C LEU A 113 24.73 -3.57 5.04
N GLY A 114 25.20 -2.64 4.21
CA GLY A 114 26.12 -2.89 3.09
C GLY A 114 27.42 -3.56 3.48
N GLN A 115 28.03 -3.10 4.57
CA GLN A 115 29.26 -3.70 5.11
C GLN A 115 29.03 -5.14 5.58
N HIS A 116 27.91 -5.40 6.26
CA HIS A 116 27.51 -6.77 6.61
C HIS A 116 27.17 -7.63 5.38
N LEU A 117 26.59 -7.02 4.35
CA LEU A 117 26.27 -7.68 3.08
C LEU A 117 27.52 -8.15 2.33
N LEU A 118 28.60 -7.39 2.38
CA LEU A 118 29.87 -7.65 1.70
C LEU A 118 30.79 -8.62 2.43
N GLY A 119 30.33 -9.30 3.48
CA GLY A 119 31.10 -10.26 4.30
C GLY A 119 31.75 -11.39 3.50
N TYR A 120 32.81 -11.08 2.75
CA TYR A 120 33.65 -11.90 1.89
C TYR A 120 33.13 -12.26 0.48
N ARG A 121 32.03 -11.65 -0.02
CA ARG A 121 31.46 -12.01 -1.34
C ARG A 121 31.33 -10.84 -2.30
N THR A 122 31.62 -11.09 -3.58
CA THR A 122 31.44 -10.15 -4.69
C THR A 122 29.96 -10.09 -5.10
N ILE A 123 29.50 -8.87 -5.41
CA ILE A 123 28.17 -8.61 -5.94
C ILE A 123 28.27 -8.67 -7.46
N LYS A 124 27.51 -9.57 -8.09
CA LYS A 124 27.45 -9.71 -9.55
C LYS A 124 26.61 -8.62 -10.20
N LYS A 125 25.51 -8.26 -9.54
CA LYS A 125 24.53 -7.32 -10.10
C LYS A 125 23.69 -6.70 -9.01
N ALA A 126 23.30 -5.45 -9.21
CA ALA A 126 22.26 -4.76 -8.46
C ALA A 126 21.07 -4.47 -9.39
N ILE A 127 19.86 -4.67 -8.88
CA ILE A 127 18.62 -4.42 -9.61
C ILE A 127 17.74 -3.52 -8.75
N LEU A 128 17.56 -2.27 -9.19
CA LEU A 128 16.67 -1.30 -8.55
C LEU A 128 15.27 -1.39 -9.14
N PHE A 129 14.25 -1.36 -8.28
CA PHE A 129 12.86 -1.32 -8.70
C PHE A 129 12.30 0.09 -8.53
N HIS A 130 12.05 0.79 -9.64
CA HIS A 130 11.66 2.21 -9.61
C HIS A 130 10.25 2.47 -9.08
N ARG A 131 9.38 1.44 -9.08
CA ARG A 131 7.97 1.55 -8.64
C ARG A 131 7.76 1.17 -7.17
N THR A 132 8.73 0.48 -6.59
CA THR A 132 8.67 -0.05 -5.22
C THR A 132 10.04 0.18 -4.63
N ALA A 133 10.18 0.97 -3.56
CA ALA A 133 11.47 1.35 -2.98
C ALA A 133 12.27 0.11 -2.51
N LEU A 134 12.96 -0.54 -3.45
CA LEU A 134 13.55 -1.86 -3.29
C LEU A 134 14.74 -2.01 -4.22
N ILE A 135 15.84 -2.55 -3.68
CA ILE A 135 17.01 -2.97 -4.45
C ILE A 135 17.35 -4.42 -4.15
N ASN A 136 17.64 -5.20 -5.18
CA ASN A 136 18.04 -6.59 -5.05
C ASN A 136 19.48 -6.79 -5.52
N PHE A 137 20.32 -7.31 -4.62
CA PHE A 137 21.70 -7.67 -4.90
C PHE A 137 21.83 -9.16 -5.20
N LEU A 138 22.42 -9.48 -6.36
CA LEU A 138 22.77 -10.83 -6.73
C LEU A 138 24.22 -11.10 -6.32
N LYS A 139 24.42 -12.04 -5.39
CA LYS A 139 25.75 -12.46 -4.90
C LYS A 139 26.19 -13.74 -5.60
N GLU A 140 27.50 -13.99 -5.65
CA GLU A 140 28.01 -15.31 -6.01
C GLU A 140 27.55 -16.37 -5.00
N GLU A 141 26.91 -17.42 -5.53
CA GLU A 141 26.67 -18.63 -4.78
C GLU A 141 28.01 -19.33 -4.54
N GLN A 142 28.21 -19.78 -3.30
CA GLN A 142 29.32 -20.67 -2.98
C GLN A 142 29.14 -21.92 -3.84
N PRO A 143 30.20 -22.45 -4.47
CA PRO A 143 30.12 -23.82 -4.96
C PRO A 143 29.73 -24.70 -3.78
N LEU A 144 28.63 -25.45 -3.93
CA LEU A 144 28.21 -26.46 -2.98
C LEU A 144 29.42 -27.34 -2.71
N ASN A 145 29.92 -27.36 -1.48
CA ASN A 145 31.09 -28.14 -1.12
C ASN A 145 30.79 -29.62 -1.44
N PRO A 146 31.45 -30.25 -2.43
CA PRO A 146 31.20 -31.65 -2.75
C PRO A 146 32.05 -32.48 -1.78
N GLY A 147 31.59 -32.61 -0.53
CA GLY A 147 32.34 -33.37 0.47
C GLY A 147 31.80 -33.21 1.88
N CYS A 148 30.77 -33.99 2.20
CA CYS A 148 30.70 -34.93 3.32
C CYS A 148 29.62 -35.96 3.00
#